data_AF-D2V8F8-F1
#
_entry.id   AF-D2V8F8-F1
#
_cell.length_a   1.000
_cell.length_b   1.000
_cell.length_c   1.000
_cell.angle_alpha   90.00
_cell.angle_beta   90.00
_cell.angle_gamma   90.00
#
_symmetry.space_group_name_H-M   'P 1'
#
loop_
_entity.id
_entity.type
_entity.pdbx_description
1 polymer ?
#
loop_
_entity_poly.entity_id
_entity_poly.type
_entity_poly.pdbx_seq_one_letter_code
_entity_poly.pdbx_strand_id
1 'polypeptide(L)'
;MYELMFEESPYLNHKSQKIYRFITPNTNTENPFNIPTKVVKGLRPTIPFSSLEEQYIWIEEFVLPREPEMDVQIVSNVFSLFIDLMIECWSGKAQERPDFGEISERLGEMLRTL
;
A
#
# COMPACT_ATOMS: atom_id res chain seq x y z
N MET A 1 5.00 -6.62 -0.87
CA MET A 1 3.59 -6.21 -1.03
C MET A 1 3.49 -4.72 -1.38
N TYR A 2 3.94 -3.80 -0.53
CA TYR A 2 3.88 -2.36 -0.81
C TYR A 2 4.47 -1.93 -2.15
N GLU A 3 5.74 -2.27 -2.41
CA GLU A 3 6.45 -1.85 -3.63
C GLU A 3 5.75 -2.37 -4.89
N LEU A 4 5.15 -3.56 -4.83
CA LEU A 4 4.39 -4.14 -5.94
C LEU A 4 3.07 -3.40 -6.17
N MET A 5 2.38 -2.99 -5.10
CA MET A 5 1.09 -2.31 -5.20
C MET A 5 1.24 -0.86 -5.69
N PHE A 6 2.18 -0.12 -5.12
CA PHE A 6 2.34 1.30 -5.42
C PHE A 6 3.39 1.58 -6.50
N GLU A 7 4.18 0.58 -6.90
CA GLU A 7 5.29 0.69 -7.86
C GLU A 7 6.34 1.72 -7.43
N GLU A 8 6.54 1.86 -6.12
CA GLU A 8 7.32 2.93 -5.52
C GLU A 8 8.22 2.43 -4.39
N SER A 9 9.37 3.08 -4.22
CA SER A 9 10.30 2.79 -3.13
C SER A 9 9.82 3.43 -1.82
N PRO A 10 9.33 2.65 -0.83
CA PRO A 10 8.52 3.12 0.31
C PRO A 10 9.17 4.16 1.24
N TYR A 11 10.50 4.27 1.23
CA TYR A 11 11.27 5.10 2.18
C TYR A 11 12.24 6.06 1.51
N LEU A 12 12.41 5.96 0.19
CA LEU A 12 13.49 6.65 -0.53
C LEU A 12 12.96 7.70 -1.52
N ASN A 13 11.66 7.67 -1.84
CA ASN A 13 11.09 8.58 -2.83
C ASN A 13 10.17 9.64 -2.22
N HIS A 14 10.74 10.60 -1.49
CA HIS A 14 9.99 11.74 -0.90
C HIS A 14 9.39 12.72 -1.92
N LYS A 15 9.68 12.55 -3.22
CA LYS A 15 9.17 13.39 -4.30
C LYS A 15 8.01 12.75 -5.07
N SER A 16 7.62 11.53 -4.71
CA SER A 16 6.54 10.82 -5.40
C SER A 16 5.22 11.57 -5.24
N GLN A 17 4.73 12.13 -6.35
CA GLN A 17 3.40 12.74 -6.40
C GLN A 17 2.31 11.69 -6.19
N LYS A 18 2.59 10.42 -6.51
CA LYS A 18 1.69 9.28 -6.31
C LYS A 18 1.55 8.96 -4.83
N ILE A 19 2.64 8.90 -4.06
CA ILE A 19 2.57 8.56 -2.62
C ILE A 19 2.10 9.74 -1.76
N TYR A 20 2.49 10.96 -2.12
CA TYR A 20 2.26 12.16 -1.31
C TYR A 20 1.14 13.04 -1.88
N ARG A 21 0.20 12.44 -2.64
CA ARG A 21 -0.90 13.16 -3.30
C ARG A 21 -1.79 13.95 -2.33
N PHE A 22 -2.03 13.40 -1.15
CA PHE A 22 -2.85 14.01 -0.09
C PHE A 22 -2.05 14.30 1.19
N ILE A 23 -0.77 13.94 1.21
CA ILE A 23 0.06 13.94 2.42
C ILE A 23 1.28 14.82 2.18
N THR A 24 1.52 15.79 3.06
CA THR A 24 2.75 16.58 3.00
C THR A 24 3.95 15.69 3.36
N PRO A 25 4.94 15.50 2.46
CA PRO A 25 6.07 14.64 2.73
C PRO A 25 6.92 15.23 3.87
N ASN A 26 7.31 14.38 4.81
CA ASN A 26 8.34 14.75 5.77
C ASN A 26 9.69 14.79 5.02
N THR A 27 10.34 15.95 5.02
CA THR A 27 11.58 16.20 4.26
C THR A 27 12.83 15.62 4.92
N ASN A 28 12.69 14.90 6.03
CA ASN A 28 13.81 14.21 6.65
C ASN A 28 14.34 13.12 5.72
N THR A 29 15.51 13.38 5.14
CA THR A 29 16.26 12.43 4.32
C THR A 29 16.65 11.22 5.17
N GLU A 30 15.88 10.14 5.04
CA GLU A 30 16.19 8.89 5.70
C GLU A 30 17.47 8.29 5.09
N ASN A 31 18.39 7.84 5.94
CA ASN A 31 19.55 7.08 5.49
C ASN A 31 19.11 5.62 5.26
N PRO A 32 19.30 5.04 4.05
CA PRO A 32 18.85 3.68 3.74
C PRO A 32 19.39 2.63 4.71
N PHE A 33 20.59 2.84 5.27
CA PHE A 33 21.21 1.91 6.21
C PHE A 33 20.51 1.84 7.58
N ASN A 34 19.69 2.85 7.94
CA ASN A 34 18.96 2.85 9.20
C ASN A 34 17.52 2.34 9.08
N ILE A 35 17.00 2.13 7.86
CA ILE A 35 15.63 1.69 7.61
C ILE A 35 15.31 0.39 8.38
N PRO A 36 16.11 -0.70 8.32
CA PRO A 36 15.77 -1.92 9.04
C PRO A 36 15.58 -1.70 10.55
N THR A 37 16.43 -0.88 11.15
CA THR A 37 16.32 -0.56 12.59
C THR A 37 15.07 0.24 12.92
N LYS A 38 14.64 1.14 12.02
CA LYS A 38 13.41 1.91 12.19
C LYS A 38 12.17 1.05 11.96
N VAL A 39 12.21 0.12 11.01
CA VAL A 39 11.12 -0.83 10.77
C VAL A 39 10.90 -1.72 11.99
N VAL A 40 11.96 -2.21 12.62
CA VAL A 40 11.86 -2.94 13.90
C VAL A 40 11.21 -2.07 14.99
N LYS A 41 11.44 -0.75 14.97
CA LYS A 41 10.81 0.22 15.89
C LYS A 41 9.40 0.66 15.50
N GLY A 42 8.82 0.08 14.44
CA GLY A 42 7.45 0.38 14.01
C GLY A 42 7.32 1.33 12.83
N LEU A 43 8.41 1.80 12.21
CA LEU A 43 8.31 2.56 10.97
C LEU A 43 7.66 1.70 9.89
N ARG A 44 6.64 2.23 9.21
CA ARG A 44 5.96 1.59 8.08
C ARG A 44 5.89 2.55 6.89
N PRO A 45 5.80 2.03 5.66
CA PRO A 45 5.58 2.86 4.48
C PRO A 45 4.29 3.67 4.59
N THR A 46 4.26 4.83 3.93
CA THR A 46 3.06 5.68 3.87
C THR A 46 2.04 5.10 2.88
N ILE A 47 0.79 4.91 3.32
CA ILE A 47 -0.33 4.66 2.40
C ILE A 47 -0.82 6.03 1.90
N PRO A 48 -1.03 6.23 0.58
CA PRO A 48 -1.21 7.59 0.02
C PRO A 48 -2.48 8.31 0.45
N PHE A 49 -3.47 7.58 0.97
CA PHE A 49 -4.81 8.06 1.29
C PHE A 49 -5.26 7.51 2.65
N SER A 50 -6.20 8.22 3.26
CA SER A 50 -6.75 7.94 4.59
C SER A 50 -8.27 7.79 4.60
N SER A 51 -8.93 8.14 3.49
CA SER A 51 -10.37 8.01 3.31
C SER A 51 -10.69 7.29 2.00
N LEU A 52 -11.91 6.75 1.91
CA LEU A 52 -12.41 6.10 0.70
C LEU A 52 -12.50 7.09 -0.47
N GLU A 53 -12.83 8.36 -0.20
CA GLU A 53 -12.88 9.41 -1.22
C GLU A 53 -11.49 9.70 -1.80
N GLU A 54 -10.47 9.85 -0.94
CA GLU A 54 -9.08 10.02 -1.38
C GLU A 54 -8.60 8.80 -2.17
N GLN A 55 -9.00 7.60 -1.77
CA GLN A 55 -8.68 6.36 -2.47
C GLN A 55 -9.28 6.34 -3.89
N TYR A 56 -10.53 6.76 -4.08
CA TYR A 56 -11.13 6.84 -5.41
C TYR A 56 -10.38 7.83 -6.31
N ILE A 57 -10.13 9.05 -5.81
CA ILE A 57 -9.37 10.06 -6.55
C ILE A 57 -7.99 9.52 -6.94
N TRP A 58 -7.33 8.82 -6.03
CA TRP A 58 -6.02 8.21 -6.30
C TRP A 58 -6.08 7.15 -7.40
N ILE A 59 -7.09 6.28 -7.38
CA ILE A 59 -7.29 5.23 -8.38
C ILE A 59 -7.57 5.84 -9.75
N GLU A 60 -8.44 6.85 -9.81
CA GLU A 60 -8.76 7.57 -11.04
C GLU A 60 -7.53 8.28 -11.63
N GLU A 61 -6.66 8.86 -10.79
CA GLU A 61 -5.48 9.60 -11.24
C GLU A 61 -4.32 8.67 -11.65
N PHE A 62 -4.10 7.56 -10.94
CA PHE A 62 -2.85 6.78 -11.07
C PHE A 62 -3.02 5.33 -11.54
N VAL A 63 -4.24 4.78 -11.54
CA VAL A 63 -4.52 3.39 -11.94
C VAL A 63 -5.32 3.33 -13.23
N LEU A 64 -6.52 3.93 -13.27
CA LEU A 64 -7.43 3.86 -14.42
C LEU A 64 -6.84 4.37 -15.74
N PRO A 65 -5.92 5.36 -15.79
CA PRO A 65 -5.31 5.76 -17.07
C PRO A 65 -4.55 4.63 -17.77
N ARG A 66 -4.14 3.59 -17.03
CA ARG A 66 -3.50 2.39 -17.58
C ARG A 66 -4.49 1.26 -17.83
N GLU A 67 -5.61 1.26 -17.12
CA GLU A 67 -6.61 0.18 -17.11
C GLU A 67 -8.04 0.76 -17.16
N PRO A 68 -8.44 1.38 -18.29
CA PRO A 68 -9.66 2.19 -18.38
C PRO A 68 -10.95 1.38 -18.38
N GLU A 69 -10.86 0.07 -18.61
CA GLU A 69 -12.04 -0.83 -18.64
C GLU A 69 -12.47 -1.29 -17.24
N MET A 70 -11.66 -1.03 -16.21
CA MET A 70 -11.97 -1.47 -14.86
C MET A 70 -12.98 -0.55 -14.16
N ASP A 71 -13.89 -1.17 -13.41
CA ASP A 71 -14.81 -0.45 -12.55
C ASP A 71 -14.10 0.06 -11.28
N VAL A 72 -14.19 1.37 -11.05
CA VAL A 72 -13.50 2.05 -9.94
C VAL A 72 -13.92 1.53 -8.56
N GLN A 73 -15.17 1.09 -8.41
CA GLN A 73 -15.66 0.52 -7.15
C GLN A 73 -15.05 -0.85 -6.90
N ILE A 74 -14.96 -1.70 -7.94
CA ILE A 74 -14.33 -3.02 -7.85
C ILE A 74 -12.83 -2.87 -7.51
N VAL A 75 -12.12 -2.01 -8.24
CA VAL A 75 -10.69 -1.74 -8.01
C VAL A 75 -10.47 -1.22 -6.59
N SER A 76 -11.31 -0.28 -6.13
CA SER A 76 -11.21 0.28 -4.79
C SER A 76 -11.41 -0.79 -3.72
N ASN A 77 -12.41 -1.66 -3.86
CA ASN A 77 -12.62 -2.76 -2.90
C ASN A 77 -11.40 -3.69 -2.83
N VAL A 78 -10.84 -4.07 -3.97
CA VAL A 78 -9.63 -4.92 -4.02
C VAL A 78 -8.43 -4.22 -3.39
N PHE A 79 -8.26 -2.92 -3.63
CA PHE A 79 -7.21 -2.11 -3.01
C PHE A 79 -7.32 -2.08 -1.49
N SER A 80 -8.53 -1.88 -0.95
CA SER A 80 -8.75 -1.88 0.50
C SER A 80 -8.42 -3.24 1.11
N LEU A 81 -8.89 -4.34 0.51
CA LEU A 81 -8.60 -5.70 0.98
C LEU A 81 -7.09 -6.02 0.95
N PHE A 82 -6.40 -5.59 -0.10
CA PHE A 82 -4.95 -5.79 -0.23
C PHE A 82 -4.18 -4.96 0.80
N ILE A 83 -4.59 -3.71 1.04
CA ILE A 83 -3.99 -2.84 2.06
C ILE A 83 -4.17 -3.44 3.45
N ASP A 84 -5.36 -3.92 3.78
CA ASP A 84 -5.65 -4.55 5.06
C ASP A 84 -4.72 -5.76 5.29
N LEU A 85 -4.65 -6.67 4.31
CA LEU A 85 -3.73 -7.81 4.35
C LEU A 85 -2.26 -7.38 4.50
N MET A 86 -1.85 -6.34 3.79
CA MET A 86 -0.49 -5.79 3.89
C MET A 86 -0.20 -5.23 5.30
N ILE A 87 -1.15 -4.52 5.92
CA ILE A 87 -1.03 -3.99 7.28
C ILE A 87 -0.95 -5.12 8.30
N GLU A 88 -1.73 -6.20 8.14
CA GLU A 88 -1.65 -7.37 9.01
C GLU A 88 -0.27 -8.03 8.95
N CYS A 89 0.30 -8.18 7.75
CA CYS A 89 1.67 -8.67 7.56
C CYS A 89 2.73 -7.81 8.28
N TRP A 90 2.39 -6.56 8.59
CA TRP A 90 3.26 -5.61 9.27
C TRP A 90 3.15 -5.63 10.79
N SER A 91 2.32 -6.50 11.39
CA SER A 91 2.17 -6.54 12.84
C SER A 91 3.51 -6.69 13.55
N GLY A 92 3.70 -5.95 14.65
CA GLY A 92 4.88 -6.08 15.51
C GLY A 92 4.95 -7.45 16.21
N LYS A 93 3.81 -8.15 16.33
CA LYS A 93 3.70 -9.46 16.96
C LYS A 93 3.64 -10.53 15.88
N ALA A 94 4.58 -11.48 15.93
CA ALA A 94 4.71 -12.51 14.90
C ALA A 94 3.45 -13.38 14.77
N GLN A 95 2.78 -13.67 15.88
CA GLN A 95 1.57 -14.48 15.95
C GLN A 95 0.31 -13.80 15.40
N GLU A 96 0.34 -12.49 15.18
CA GLU A 96 -0.76 -11.75 14.53
C GLU A 96 -0.55 -11.63 13.02
N ARG A 97 0.59 -12.09 12.51
CA ARG A 97 0.86 -12.07 11.06
C ARG A 97 0.24 -13.33 10.43
N PRO A 98 -0.45 -13.19 9.30
CA PRO A 98 -0.92 -14.35 8.57
C PRO A 98 0.26 -15.18 8.06
N ASP A 99 0.07 -16.49 7.94
CA ASP A 99 1.04 -17.35 7.28
C ASP A 99 0.93 -17.25 5.75
N PHE A 100 1.90 -17.82 5.04
CA PHE A 100 1.91 -17.74 3.57
C PHE A 100 0.75 -18.47 2.90
N GLY A 101 0.18 -19.50 3.54
CA GLY A 101 -1.01 -20.20 3.04
C GLY A 101 -2.21 -19.27 3.06
N GLU A 102 -2.45 -18.62 4.20
CA GLU A 102 -3.52 -17.63 4.37
C GLU A 102 -3.36 -16.43 3.42
N ILE A 103 -2.14 -15.88 3.30
CA ILE A 103 -1.84 -14.79 2.37
C ILE A 103 -2.20 -15.21 0.93
N SER A 104 -1.79 -16.41 0.51
CA SER A 104 -2.04 -16.91 -0.85
C SER A 104 -3.53 -17.13 -1.12
N GLU A 105 -4.27 -17.65 -0.13
CA GLU A 105 -5.71 -17.84 -0.21
C GLU A 105 -6.44 -16.50 -0.38
N ARG A 106 -6.16 -15.52 0.48
CA ARG A 106 -6.79 -14.18 0.42
C ARG A 106 -6.48 -13.44 -0.88
N LEU A 107 -5.23 -13.52 -1.37
CA LEU A 107 -4.88 -12.96 -2.68
C LEU A 107 -5.62 -13.67 -3.82
N GLY A 108 -5.79 -14.98 -3.72
CA GLY A 108 -6.57 -15.76 -4.69
C GLY A 108 -8.05 -15.41 -4.70
N GLU A 109 -8.64 -15.08 -3.56
CA GLU A 109 -10.03 -14.60 -3.46
C GLU A 109 -10.21 -13.22 -4.09
N MET A 110 -9.27 -12.29 -3.84
CA MET A 110 -9.27 -10.96 -4.47
C MET A 110 -9.23 -11.07 -5.99
N LEU A 111 -8.42 -11.98 -6.54
CA LEU A 111 -8.32 -12.20 -7.99
C LEU A 111 -9.62 -12.69 -8.62
N ARG A 112 -10.44 -13.45 -7.89
CA ARG A 112 -11.76 -13.93 -8.38
C ARG A 112 -12.83 -12.84 -8.38
N THR A 113 -12.53 -11.69 -7.76
CA THR A 113 -13.45 -10.55 -7.64
C THR A 113 -13.23 -9.52 -8.75
N LEU A 114 -12.07 -9.58 -9.41
CA LEU A 114 -11.72 -8.82 -10.62
C LEU A 114 -12.31 -9.49 -11.86
#